data_AF-A0A8T6WRS3-F1
#
_entry.id   AF-A0A8T6WRS3-F1
#
_cell.length_a   1.000
_cell.length_b   1.000
_cell.length_c   1.000
_cell.angle_alpha   90.00
_cell.angle_beta   90.00
_cell.angle_gamma   90.00
#
_symmetry.space_group_name_H-M   'P 1'
#
loop_
_entity.id
_entity.type
_entity.pdbx_description
1 polymer ?
#
loop_
_entity_poly.entity_id
_entity_poly.type
_entity_poly.pdbx_seq_one_letter_code
_entity_poly.pdbx_strand_id
1 'polypeptide(L)' 'KKLHDKGTSVSKLLTSARLLDRHYIPTRYANAHVQAPPIDFYDQETSKRAIKAAEKILTFVKGEVKKWKKD' A
#
# COMPACT_ATOMS: atom_id res chain seq x y z
N LYS A 1 7.62 20.36 4.20
CA LYS A 1 8.81 19.56 3.83
C LYS A 1 8.34 18.25 3.20
N LYS A 2 8.76 17.95 1.97
CA LYS A 2 8.53 16.65 1.34
C LYS A 2 9.56 15.65 1.90
N LEU A 3 9.23 14.35 1.91
CA LEU A 3 10.10 13.30 2.45
C LEU A 3 11.48 13.24 1.76
N HIS A 4 11.55 13.56 0.47
CA HIS A 4 12.81 13.59 -0.27
C HIS A 4 13.73 14.74 0.20
N ASP A 5 13.17 15.83 0.71
CA ASP A 5 13.93 16.97 1.24
C ASP A 5 14.73 16.62 2.50
N LYS A 6 14.42 15.49 3.16
CA LYS A 6 15.11 15.00 4.36
C LYS A 6 16.02 13.78 4.10
N GLY A 7 16.22 13.38 2.84
CA GLY A 7 17.05 12.21 2.49
C GLY A 7 16.45 10.86 2.90
N THR A 8 15.17 10.82 3.30
CA THR A 8 14.50 9.56 3.67
C THR A 8 14.20 8.74 2.42
N SER A 9 14.89 7.61 2.27
CA SER A 9 14.67 6.70 1.14
C SER A 9 13.40 5.86 1.31
N VAL A 10 12.53 5.90 0.29
CA VAL A 10 11.28 5.12 0.22
C VAL A 10 11.38 3.91 -0.73
N SER A 11 12.55 3.65 -1.31
CA SER A 11 12.73 2.63 -2.36
C SER A 11 12.23 1.24 -1.95
N LYS A 12 12.45 0.86 -0.68
CA LYS A 12 12.00 -0.42 -0.09
C LYS A 12 10.48 -0.56 0.01
N LEU A 13 9.72 0.53 -0.13
CA LEU A 13 8.26 0.53 -0.08
C LEU A 13 7.61 0.46 -1.45
N LEU A 14 8.33 0.75 -2.53
CA LEU A 14 7.75 0.88 -3.88
C LEU A 14 7.03 -0.39 -4.32
N THR A 15 7.57 -1.57 -4.00
CA THR A 15 6.89 -2.85 -4.30
C THR A 15 5.57 -2.99 -3.54
N SER A 16 5.54 -2.60 -2.26
CA SER A 16 4.32 -2.62 -1.45
C SER A 16 3.30 -1.60 -1.95
N ALA A 17 3.74 -0.40 -2.33
CA ALA A 17 2.87 0.65 -2.88
C ALA A 17 2.22 0.19 -4.19
N ARG A 18 3.03 -0.27 -5.15
CA ARG A 18 2.53 -0.78 -6.44
C ARG A 18 1.59 -1.98 -6.29
N LEU A 19 1.80 -2.82 -5.27
CA LEU A 19 0.87 -3.91 -4.96
C LEU A 19 -0.49 -3.34 -4.54
N LEU A 20 -0.50 -2.37 -3.63
CA LEU A 20 -1.74 -1.77 -3.13
C LEU A 20 -2.47 -0.94 -4.20
N ASP A 21 -1.75 -0.26 -5.09
CA ASP A 21 -2.34 0.51 -6.19
C ASP A 21 -3.25 -0.35 -7.08
N ARG A 22 -2.88 -1.63 -7.28
CA ARG A 22 -3.67 -2.59 -8.06
C ARG A 22 -5.01 -2.94 -7.42
N HIS A 23 -5.17 -2.72 -6.13
CA HIS A 23 -6.41 -3.03 -5.41
C HIS A 23 -7.38 -1.85 -5.37
N TYR A 24 -6.99 -0.64 -5.78
CA TYR A 24 -7.83 0.55 -5.61
C TYR A 24 -9.09 0.57 -6.50
N ILE A 25 -8.97 0.23 -7.78
CA ILE A 25 -10.10 0.20 -8.72
C ILE A 25 -10.84 -1.15 -8.67
N PRO A 26 -10.16 -2.31 -8.78
CA PRO A 26 -10.85 -3.59 -8.96
C PRO A 26 -11.70 -4.03 -7.77
N THR A 27 -11.34 -3.65 -6.54
CA THR A 27 -12.12 -4.02 -5.34
C THR A 27 -13.46 -3.28 -5.21
N ARG A 28 -13.62 -2.13 -5.89
CA ARG A 28 -14.78 -1.24 -5.67
C ARG A 28 -15.76 -1.19 -6.83
N TYR A 29 -15.30 -1.51 -8.04
CA TYR A 29 -16.12 -1.39 -9.24
C TYR A 29 -16.15 -2.72 -10.00
N ALA A 30 -17.33 -3.33 -10.09
CA ALA A 30 -17.51 -4.61 -10.78
C ALA A 30 -17.09 -4.54 -12.27
N ASN A 31 -17.27 -3.38 -12.92
CA ASN A 31 -16.87 -3.17 -14.31
C ASN A 31 -15.33 -3.12 -14.52
N ALA A 32 -14.54 -3.16 -13.45
CA ALA A 32 -13.09 -3.31 -13.56
C ALA A 32 -12.66 -4.73 -13.94
N HIS A 33 -13.56 -5.70 -13.83
CA HIS A 33 -13.35 -7.09 -14.24
C HIS A 33 -14.15 -7.38 -15.51
N VAL A 34 -13.52 -8.05 -16.49
CA VAL A 34 -14.14 -8.39 -17.77
C VAL A 34 -15.27 -9.41 -17.58
N GLN A 35 -15.12 -10.31 -16.60
CA GLN A 35 -16.09 -11.34 -16.22
C GLN A 35 -15.93 -11.63 -14.71
N ALA A 36 -17.01 -12.03 -14.04
CA ALA A 36 -17.12 -12.35 -12.61
C ALA A 36 -17.11 -11.15 -11.61
N PRO A 37 -17.82 -11.27 -10.46
CA PRO A 37 -17.77 -10.29 -9.38
C PRO A 37 -16.36 -10.11 -8.79
N PRO A 38 -16.00 -8.90 -8.29
CA PRO A 38 -14.69 -8.63 -7.69
C PRO A 38 -14.26 -9.63 -6.60
N ILE A 39 -15.19 -10.15 -5.80
CA ILE A 39 -14.90 -11.07 -4.70
C ILE A 39 -14.21 -12.36 -5.18
N ASP A 40 -14.50 -12.82 -6.39
CA ASP A 40 -13.94 -14.06 -6.95
C ASP A 40 -12.47 -13.92 -7.34
N PHE A 41 -11.95 -12.69 -7.42
CA PHE A 41 -10.55 -12.39 -7.74
C PHE A 41 -9.65 -12.26 -6.51
N TYR A 42 -10.19 -12.38 -5.29
CA TYR A 42 -9.44 -12.21 -4.06
C TYR A 42 -9.48 -13.48 -3.22
N ASP A 43 -8.34 -14.16 -3.17
CA ASP A 43 -8.11 -15.23 -2.22
C ASP A 43 -7.52 -14.72 -0.89
N GLN A 44 -7.43 -15.63 0.07
CA GLN A 44 -6.88 -15.33 1.39
C GLN A 44 -5.40 -14.88 1.31
N GLU A 45 -4.60 -15.46 0.41
CA GLU A 45 -3.18 -15.13 0.28
C GLU A 45 -2.97 -13.74 -0.32
N THR A 46 -3.76 -13.36 -1.32
CA THR A 46 -3.81 -12.00 -1.89
C THR A 46 -4.18 -11.00 -0.80
N SER A 47 -5.20 -11.32 0.00
CA SER A 47 -5.65 -10.47 1.11
C SER A 47 -4.57 -10.28 2.17
N LYS A 48 -3.92 -11.37 2.63
CA LYS A 48 -2.82 -11.32 3.59
C LYS A 48 -1.64 -10.49 3.07
N ARG A 49 -1.29 -10.65 1.80
CA ARG A 49 -0.21 -9.87 1.16
C ARG A 49 -0.53 -8.38 1.12
N ALA A 50 -1.77 -8.00 0.80
CA ALA A 50 -2.20 -6.60 0.80
C ALA A 50 -2.11 -6.00 2.21
N ILE A 51 -2.60 -6.71 3.24
CA ILE A 51 -2.50 -6.26 4.64
C ILE A 51 -1.03 -6.06 5.04
N LYS A 52 -0.17 -7.04 4.79
CA LYS A 52 1.27 -6.95 5.10
C LYS A 52 1.97 -5.80 4.37
N ALA A 53 1.56 -5.50 3.14
CA ALA A 53 2.07 -4.35 2.39
C ALA A 53 1.64 -3.02 3.05
N ALA A 54 0.38 -2.91 3.48
CA ALA A 54 -0.14 -1.73 4.17
C ALA A 54 0.55 -1.52 5.53
N GLU A 55 0.73 -2.58 6.31
CA GLU A 55 1.43 -2.54 7.60
C GLU A 55 2.87 -2.04 7.47
N LYS A 56 3.60 -2.48 6.44
CA LYS A 56 4.96 -2.02 6.16
C LYS A 56 5.01 -0.51 5.90
N ILE A 57 4.09 0.00 5.08
CA ILE A 57 4.02 1.43 4.76
C ILE A 57 3.64 2.23 6.02
N LEU A 58 2.62 1.80 6.76
CA LEU A 58 2.20 2.46 7.99
C LEU A 58 3.31 2.50 9.05
N THR A 59 4.05 1.41 9.20
CA THR A 59 5.18 1.31 10.13
C THR A 59 6.26 2.33 9.79
N PHE A 60 6.63 2.42 8.50
CA PHE A 60 7.59 3.42 8.03
C PHE A 60 7.11 4.84 8.31
N VAL A 61 5.87 5.18 7.91
CA VAL A 61 5.31 6.53 8.10
C VAL A 61 5.28 6.91 9.58
N LYS A 62 4.83 5.99 10.46
CA LYS A 62 4.86 6.21 11.92
C LYS A 62 6.27 6.47 12.43
N GLY A 63 7.28 5.76 11.90
CA GLY A 63 8.69 5.98 12.22
C GLY A 63 9.17 7.38 11.83
N GLU A 64 8.88 7.83 10.62
CA GLU A 64 9.26 9.16 10.14
C GLU A 64 8.55 10.28 10.91
N VAL A 65 7.25 10.14 11.18
CA VAL A 65 6.50 11.11 11.99
C VAL A 65 7.08 11.23 13.41
N LYS A 66 7.49 10.10 14.03
CA LYS A 66 8.14 10.14 15.35
C LYS A 66 9.47 10.89 15.33
N LYS A 67 10.28 10.75 14.27
CA LYS A 67 11.53 11.53 14.11
C LYS A 67 11.21 13.01 14.02
N TRP A 68 10.21 13.39 13.24
CA TRP A 68 9.85 14.80 13.04
C TRP A 68 9.28 15.48 14.27
N LYS A 69 8.65 14.74 15.17
CA LYS A 69 8.18 15.29 16.46
C LYS A 69 9.30 15.52 17.48
N LYS A 70 10.50 14.98 17.22
CA LYS A 70 11.69 15.13 18.07
C LYS A 70 12.63 16.24 17.60
N ASP A 71 12.52 16.63 16.33
CA ASP A 71 13.15 17.81 15.73
C ASP A 71 12.34 19.06 16.06
#